data_AF-A0A7R9TF28-F1
#
_entry.id   AF-A0A7R9TF28-F1
#
_cell.length_a   1.000
_cell.length_b   1.000
_cell.length_c   1.000
_cell.angle_alpha   90.00
_cell.angle_beta   90.00
_cell.angle_gamma   90.00
#
_symmetry.space_group_name_H-M   'P 1'
#
loop_
_entity.id
_entity.type
_entity.pdbx_description
1 polymer ?
#
loop_
_entity_poly.entity_id
_entity_poly.type
_entity_poly.pdbx_seq_one_letter_code
_entity_poly.pdbx_strand_id
1 'polypeptide(L)'
;SRPSRAMATRELTPMLKRADEIDAHHPLMAYYCRLRAVELGMALPSETRPQKLLASALEKLERAKPKAGLVDADVDFKVCRDFALSVYARADRADRAGKADARLADAFSAAATFLKVLRRFGEPLDDDLRERQTYAEWRAWDIATAMQAGRAPSA
;
A
#
# COMPACT_ATOMS: atom_id res chain seq x y z
N SER A 1 21.56 8.27 -6.62
CA SER A 1 21.05 8.29 -8.01
C SER A 1 19.63 8.82 -8.05
N ARG A 2 19.27 9.68 -9.01
CA ARG A 2 17.87 10.13 -9.18
C ARG A 2 17.00 8.95 -9.63
N PRO A 3 15.79 8.76 -9.08
CA PRO A 3 14.94 7.66 -9.50
C PRO A 3 14.47 7.86 -10.94
N SER A 4 14.55 6.82 -11.77
CA SER A 4 14.00 6.84 -13.13
C SER A 4 12.47 6.91 -13.10
N ARG A 5 11.86 7.41 -14.17
CA ARG A 5 10.39 7.46 -14.30
C ARG A 5 9.73 6.09 -14.12
N ALA A 6 10.41 5.03 -14.56
CA ALA A 6 9.93 3.65 -14.42
C ALA A 6 9.93 3.21 -12.94
N MET A 7 10.97 3.55 -12.16
CA MET A 7 11.00 3.25 -10.72
C MET A 7 9.94 4.03 -9.97
N ALA A 8 9.80 5.33 -10.26
CA ALA A 8 8.72 6.15 -9.71
C ALA A 8 7.34 5.53 -9.96
N THR A 9 7.05 5.13 -11.19
CA THR A 9 5.77 4.50 -11.54
C THR A 9 5.53 3.21 -10.75
N ARG A 10 6.56 2.39 -10.57
CA ARG A 10 6.50 1.13 -9.80
C ARG A 10 6.21 1.34 -8.32
N GLU A 11 6.59 2.48 -7.74
CA GLU A 11 6.28 2.79 -6.34
C GLU A 11 4.85 3.30 -6.14
N LEU A 12 4.30 4.03 -7.11
CA LEU A 12 2.96 4.63 -7.00
C LEU A 12 1.84 3.65 -7.38
N THR A 13 2.09 2.82 -8.40
CA THR A 13 1.08 1.93 -8.98
C THR A 13 0.45 0.97 -7.96
N PRO A 14 1.20 0.34 -7.03
CA PRO A 14 0.61 -0.53 -6.01
C PRO A 14 -0.44 0.18 -5.16
N MET A 15 -0.16 1.40 -4.69
CA MET A 15 -1.12 2.18 -3.90
C MET A 15 -2.39 2.50 -4.69
N LEU A 16 -2.24 2.93 -5.95
CA LEU A 16 -3.38 3.26 -6.82
C LEU A 16 -4.22 2.02 -7.16
N LYS A 17 -3.58 0.89 -7.43
CA LYS A 17 -4.26 -0.38 -7.68
C LYS A 17 -5.06 -0.83 -6.46
N ARG A 18 -4.44 -0.82 -5.27
CA ARG A 18 -5.13 -1.16 -4.03
C ARG A 18 -6.30 -0.22 -3.77
N ALA A 19 -6.14 1.08 -3.99
CA ALA A 19 -7.23 2.04 -3.86
C ALA A 19 -8.43 1.67 -4.73
N ASP A 20 -8.21 1.29 -5.99
CA ASP A 20 -9.28 0.87 -6.90
C ASP A 20 -9.95 -0.44 -6.44
N GLU A 21 -9.20 -1.40 -5.88
CA GLU A 21 -9.72 -2.67 -5.36
C GLU A 21 -10.66 -2.51 -4.16
N ILE A 22 -10.38 -1.55 -3.26
CA ILE A 22 -11.14 -1.40 -1.99
C ILE A 22 -12.13 -0.23 -2.01
N ASP A 23 -12.16 0.58 -3.07
CA ASP A 23 -12.89 1.85 -3.16
C ASP A 23 -14.39 1.76 -2.83
N ALA A 24 -15.02 0.63 -3.17
CA ALA A 24 -16.44 0.40 -2.96
C ALA A 24 -16.79 0.08 -1.50
N HIS A 25 -15.86 -0.51 -0.75
CA HIS A 25 -16.11 -1.03 0.61
C HIS A 25 -15.36 -0.27 1.70
N HIS A 26 -14.21 0.33 1.36
CA HIS A 26 -13.34 1.05 2.28
C HIS A 26 -12.91 2.40 1.66
N PRO A 27 -13.86 3.32 1.42
CA PRO A 27 -13.59 4.55 0.67
C PRO A 27 -12.58 5.48 1.36
N LEU A 28 -12.53 5.51 2.70
CA LEU A 28 -11.55 6.29 3.44
C LEU A 28 -10.12 5.81 3.18
N MET A 29 -9.87 4.51 3.32
CA MET A 29 -8.55 3.95 3.04
C MET A 29 -8.18 4.10 1.56
N ALA A 30 -9.15 3.89 0.65
CA ALA A 30 -8.94 4.10 -0.79
C ALA A 30 -8.54 5.55 -1.11
N TYR A 31 -9.16 6.53 -0.44
CA TYR A 31 -8.80 7.93 -0.54
C TYR A 31 -7.35 8.17 -0.10
N TYR A 32 -6.94 7.66 1.07
CA TYR A 32 -5.57 7.84 1.57
C TYR A 32 -4.51 7.12 0.73
N CYS A 33 -4.83 5.97 0.12
CA CYS A 33 -3.96 5.34 -0.87
C CYS A 33 -3.71 6.25 -2.08
N ARG A 34 -4.76 6.89 -2.62
CA ARG A 34 -4.63 7.84 -3.73
C ARG A 34 -3.88 9.10 -3.33
N LEU A 35 -4.21 9.66 -2.16
CA LEU A 35 -3.55 10.86 -1.63
C LEU A 35 -2.04 10.61 -1.47
N ARG A 36 -1.65 9.51 -0.83
CA ARG A 36 -0.24 9.18 -0.63
C ARG A 36 0.49 8.96 -1.95
N ALA A 37 -0.14 8.32 -2.94
CA ALA A 37 0.44 8.15 -4.26
C ALA A 37 0.64 9.49 -4.99
N VAL A 38 -0.32 10.40 -4.90
CA VAL A 38 -0.21 11.75 -5.49
C VAL A 38 0.90 12.54 -4.82
N GLU A 39 0.98 12.55 -3.49
CA GLU A 39 2.02 13.27 -2.74
C GLU A 39 3.43 12.78 -3.08
N LEU A 40 3.63 11.45 -3.06
CA LEU A 40 4.91 10.86 -3.45
C LEU A 40 5.27 11.20 -4.89
N GLY A 41 4.29 11.15 -5.80
CA GLY A 41 4.54 11.49 -7.20
C GLY A 41 4.83 12.97 -7.45
N MET A 42 4.18 13.87 -6.70
CA MET A 42 4.41 15.30 -6.79
C MET A 42 5.75 15.72 -6.17
N ALA A 43 6.25 14.97 -5.19
CA ALA A 43 7.60 15.16 -4.64
C ALA A 43 8.73 14.78 -5.61
N LEU A 44 8.43 14.05 -6.71
CA LEU A 44 9.42 13.70 -7.71
C LEU A 44 9.84 14.91 -8.57
N PRO A 45 11.11 14.95 -9.02
CA PRO A 45 11.58 15.89 -10.03
C PRO A 45 10.69 15.87 -11.29
N SER A 46 10.51 17.03 -11.92
CA SER A 46 9.67 17.20 -13.12
C SER A 46 10.02 16.22 -14.24
N GLU A 47 11.30 15.89 -14.40
CA GLU A 47 11.82 15.06 -15.50
C GLU A 47 11.38 13.60 -15.34
N THR A 48 11.30 13.13 -14.10
CA THR A 48 11.02 11.72 -13.75
C THR A 48 9.59 11.51 -13.27
N ARG A 49 8.83 12.60 -13.09
CA ARG A 49 7.42 12.58 -12.68
C ARG A 49 6.52 11.90 -13.74
N PRO A 50 5.70 10.91 -13.36
CA PRO A 50 4.75 10.27 -14.27
C PRO A 50 3.47 11.11 -14.42
N GLN A 51 3.55 12.20 -15.19
CA GLN A 51 2.50 13.23 -15.29
C GLN A 51 1.09 12.67 -15.60
N LYS A 52 0.95 11.80 -16.61
CA LYS A 52 -0.35 11.21 -16.99
C LYS A 52 -0.97 10.37 -15.87
N LEU A 53 -0.14 9.59 -15.17
CA LEU A 53 -0.59 8.78 -14.04
C LEU A 53 -1.07 9.66 -12.90
N LEU A 54 -0.34 10.74 -12.60
CA LEU A 54 -0.70 11.66 -11.52
C LEU A 54 -1.94 12.48 -11.83
N ALA A 55 -2.12 12.93 -13.07
CA ALA A 55 -3.35 13.60 -13.49
C ALA A 55 -4.57 12.70 -13.26
N SER A 56 -4.49 11.44 -13.71
CA SER A 56 -5.57 10.46 -13.49
C SER A 56 -5.79 10.14 -12.00
N ALA A 57 -4.71 9.99 -11.23
CA ALA A 57 -4.79 9.75 -9.79
C ALA A 57 -5.44 10.91 -9.04
N LEU A 58 -5.11 12.16 -9.40
CA LEU A 58 -5.67 13.37 -8.81
C LEU A 58 -7.17 13.51 -9.14
N GLU A 59 -7.56 13.27 -10.39
CA GLU A 59 -8.99 13.26 -10.77
C GLU A 59 -9.79 12.24 -9.96
N LYS A 60 -9.26 11.02 -9.80
CA LYS A 60 -9.90 9.98 -8.97
C LYS A 60 -9.93 10.38 -7.49
N LEU A 61 -8.88 11.01 -6.98
CA LEU A 61 -8.80 11.48 -5.60
C LEU A 61 -9.89 12.52 -5.31
N GLU A 62 -10.03 13.53 -6.17
CA GLU A 62 -11.05 14.58 -6.02
C GLU A 62 -12.46 14.00 -6.08
N ARG A 63 -12.72 13.04 -6.97
CA ARG A 63 -14.01 12.33 -7.03
C ARG A 63 -14.27 11.44 -5.81
N ALA A 64 -13.23 10.92 -5.17
CA ALA A 64 -13.36 10.06 -3.99
C ALA A 64 -13.61 10.87 -2.70
N LYS A 65 -13.20 12.14 -2.67
CA LYS A 65 -13.25 12.98 -1.47
C LYS A 65 -14.64 13.06 -0.80
N PRO A 66 -15.76 13.27 -1.52
CA PRO A 66 -17.08 13.38 -0.89
C PRO A 66 -17.55 12.09 -0.22
N LYS A 67 -17.16 10.93 -0.76
CA LYS A 67 -17.55 9.61 -0.24
C LYS A 67 -16.56 9.04 0.77
N ALA A 68 -15.39 9.66 0.93
CA ALA A 68 -14.36 9.19 1.85
C ALA A 68 -14.78 9.34 3.32
N GLY A 69 -15.70 10.28 3.62
CA GLY A 69 -16.17 10.51 4.99
C GLY A 69 -15.06 11.06 5.90
N LEU A 70 -14.22 11.95 5.36
CA LEU A 70 -13.11 12.58 6.09
C LEU A 70 -13.62 13.30 7.34
N VAL A 71 -12.96 13.08 8.47
CA VAL A 71 -13.31 13.73 9.75
C VAL A 71 -12.18 14.64 10.20
N ASP A 72 -11.10 14.04 10.69
CA ASP A 72 -9.86 14.69 11.08
C ASP A 72 -8.72 13.66 11.03
N ALA A 73 -7.48 14.13 11.04
CA ALA A 73 -6.32 13.28 10.83
C ALA A 73 -6.18 12.16 11.88
N ASP A 74 -6.55 12.40 13.14
CA ASP A 74 -6.40 11.43 14.22
C ASP A 74 -7.49 10.36 14.17
N VAL A 75 -8.72 10.75 13.84
CA VAL A 75 -9.85 9.82 13.62
C VAL A 75 -9.61 8.98 12.37
N ASP A 76 -9.24 9.63 11.26
CA ASP A 76 -9.01 8.99 9.99
C ASP A 76 -7.83 8.00 10.08
N PHE A 77 -6.76 8.37 10.81
CA PHE A 77 -5.64 7.48 11.10
C PHE A 77 -6.08 6.20 11.79
N LYS A 78 -6.91 6.29 12.85
CA LYS A 78 -7.37 5.11 13.60
C LYS A 78 -8.10 4.13 12.67
N VAL A 79 -9.03 4.63 11.86
CA VAL A 79 -9.80 3.80 10.92
C VAL A 79 -8.89 3.15 9.87
N CYS A 80 -7.99 3.93 9.27
CA CYS A 80 -7.04 3.41 8.28
C CYS A 80 -6.06 2.40 8.89
N ARG A 81 -5.57 2.65 10.11
CA ARG A 81 -4.67 1.77 10.84
C ARG A 81 -5.34 0.44 11.15
N ASP A 82 -6.54 0.46 11.71
CA ASP A 82 -7.28 -0.75 12.06
C ASP A 82 -7.60 -1.58 10.81
N PHE A 83 -7.92 -0.93 9.70
CA PHE A 83 -8.05 -1.59 8.40
C PHE A 83 -6.74 -2.28 7.96
N ALA A 84 -5.62 -1.55 7.94
CA ALA A 84 -4.32 -2.10 7.52
C ALA A 84 -3.87 -3.27 8.39
N LEU A 85 -4.03 -3.15 9.72
CA LEU A 85 -3.76 -4.22 10.68
C LEU A 85 -4.67 -5.44 10.47
N SER A 86 -5.94 -5.24 10.11
CA SER A 86 -6.85 -6.34 9.79
C SER A 86 -6.41 -7.13 8.54
N VAL A 87 -5.88 -6.45 7.52
CA VAL A 87 -5.34 -7.08 6.31
C VAL A 87 -4.08 -7.85 6.65
N TYR A 88 -3.15 -7.24 7.39
CA TYR A 88 -1.94 -7.91 7.88
C TYR A 88 -2.27 -9.17 8.69
N ALA A 89 -3.20 -9.07 9.66
CA ALA A 89 -3.57 -10.21 10.51
C ALA A 89 -4.21 -11.36 9.72
N ARG A 90 -4.94 -11.06 8.63
CA ARG A 90 -5.46 -12.11 7.73
C ARG A 90 -4.32 -12.81 6.99
N ALA A 91 -3.34 -12.06 6.49
CA ALA A 91 -2.17 -12.62 5.82
C ALA A 91 -1.32 -13.47 6.77
N ASP A 92 -0.99 -12.96 7.96
CA ASP A 92 -0.23 -13.68 9.00
C ASP A 92 -0.92 -14.99 9.42
N ARG A 93 -2.25 -14.98 9.60
CA ARG A 93 -2.98 -16.23 9.88
C ARG A 93 -2.91 -17.24 8.74
N ALA A 94 -2.98 -16.78 7.49
CA ALA A 94 -2.88 -17.65 6.33
C ALA A 94 -1.46 -18.23 6.17
N ASP A 95 -0.43 -17.44 6.50
CA ASP A 95 0.97 -17.88 6.49
C ASP A 95 1.23 -18.98 7.52
N ARG A 96 0.76 -18.77 8.76
CA ARG A 96 0.85 -19.76 9.84
C ARG A 96 0.08 -21.05 9.55
N ALA A 97 -0.90 -21.01 8.65
CA ALA A 97 -1.62 -22.20 8.17
C ALA A 97 -0.84 -23.00 7.11
N GLY A 98 0.36 -22.55 6.71
CA GLY A 98 1.30 -23.29 5.87
C GLY A 98 0.98 -23.28 4.37
N LYS A 99 0.09 -22.40 3.90
CA LYS A 99 -0.27 -22.29 2.48
C LYS A 99 0.44 -21.09 1.84
N ALA A 100 1.71 -21.28 1.51
CA ALA A 100 2.49 -20.27 0.81
C ALA A 100 2.26 -20.35 -0.71
N ASP A 101 1.27 -19.57 -1.18
CA ASP A 101 0.88 -19.46 -2.59
C ASP A 101 0.86 -18.00 -3.06
N ALA A 102 0.47 -17.79 -4.32
CA ALA A 102 0.42 -16.44 -4.91
C ALA A 102 -0.59 -15.53 -4.20
N ARG A 103 -1.64 -16.11 -3.59
CA ARG A 103 -2.64 -15.34 -2.85
C ARG A 103 -2.05 -14.83 -1.55
N LEU A 104 -1.22 -15.63 -0.87
CA LEU A 104 -0.52 -15.19 0.32
C LEU A 104 0.51 -14.09 0.01
N ALA A 105 1.26 -14.23 -1.08
CA ALA A 105 2.17 -13.18 -1.54
C ALA A 105 1.42 -11.86 -1.82
N ASP A 106 0.28 -11.93 -2.52
CA ASP A 106 -0.55 -10.75 -2.80
C ASP A 106 -1.13 -10.15 -1.50
N ALA A 107 -1.56 -10.98 -0.55
CA ALA A 107 -2.10 -10.54 0.74
C ALA A 107 -1.05 -9.78 1.57
N PHE A 108 0.19 -10.28 1.66
CA PHE A 108 1.27 -9.55 2.32
C PHE A 108 1.66 -8.28 1.55
N SER A 109 1.67 -8.32 0.21
CA SER A 109 1.91 -7.13 -0.62
C SER A 109 0.85 -6.04 -0.39
N ALA A 110 -0.42 -6.44 -0.24
CA ALA A 110 -1.51 -5.53 0.12
C ALA A 110 -1.30 -4.94 1.52
N ALA A 111 -1.02 -5.78 2.52
CA ALA A 111 -0.76 -5.36 3.90
C ALA A 111 0.39 -4.34 3.97
N ALA A 112 1.52 -4.64 3.33
CA ALA A 112 2.67 -3.74 3.22
C ALA A 112 2.28 -2.38 2.62
N THR A 113 1.52 -2.39 1.52
CA THR A 113 1.06 -1.17 0.85
C THR A 113 0.19 -0.32 1.77
N PHE A 114 -0.77 -0.93 2.47
CA PHE A 114 -1.65 -0.23 3.40
C PHE A 114 -0.90 0.33 4.61
N LEU A 115 0.02 -0.42 5.19
CA LEU A 115 0.88 0.07 6.28
C LEU A 115 1.77 1.23 5.83
N LYS A 116 2.34 1.16 4.62
CA LYS A 116 3.13 2.26 4.04
C LYS A 116 2.31 3.54 3.86
N VAL A 117 1.02 3.44 3.55
CA VAL A 117 0.11 4.60 3.42
C VAL A 117 -0.06 5.34 4.75
N LEU A 118 0.01 4.63 5.88
CA LEU A 118 -0.13 5.24 7.21
C LEU A 118 0.94 6.29 7.54
N ARG A 119 2.10 6.25 6.87
CA ARG A 119 3.16 7.28 7.00
C ARG A 119 2.65 8.70 6.70
N ARG A 120 1.52 8.81 6.01
CA ARG A 120 0.88 10.11 5.76
C ARG A 120 0.42 10.81 7.04
N PHE A 121 0.06 10.05 8.07
CA PHE A 121 -0.43 10.60 9.34
C PHE A 121 0.70 10.96 10.31
N GLY A 122 1.91 10.49 10.04
CA GLY A 122 3.12 10.80 10.80
C GLY A 122 4.28 9.95 10.31
N GLU A 123 5.46 10.56 10.18
CA GLU A 123 6.71 9.87 9.85
C GLU A 123 7.77 10.26 10.89
N PRO A 124 8.44 9.30 11.56
CA PRO A 124 8.36 7.85 11.36
C PRO A 124 7.04 7.25 11.89
N LEU A 125 6.66 6.08 11.33
CA LEU A 125 5.66 5.20 11.95
C LEU A 125 6.14 4.77 13.34
N ASP A 126 5.22 4.44 14.22
CA ASP A 126 5.55 3.69 15.43
C ASP A 126 6.28 2.37 15.09
N ASP A 127 7.05 1.87 16.05
CA ASP A 127 7.96 0.75 15.80
C ASP A 127 7.21 -0.53 15.42
N ASP A 128 6.05 -0.82 16.04
CA ASP A 128 5.23 -2.00 15.70
C ASP A 128 4.70 -1.93 14.26
N LEU A 129 4.14 -0.80 13.83
CA LEU A 129 3.69 -0.64 12.44
C LEU A 129 4.84 -0.74 11.44
N ARG A 130 6.03 -0.23 11.80
CA ARG A 130 7.23 -0.30 10.96
C ARG A 130 7.75 -1.72 10.81
N GLU A 131 7.82 -2.47 11.91
CA GLU A 131 8.22 -3.88 11.91
C GLU A 131 7.26 -4.73 11.08
N ARG A 132 5.94 -4.55 11.26
CA ARG A 132 4.92 -5.22 10.45
C ARG A 132 5.02 -4.88 8.97
N GLN A 133 5.25 -3.61 8.63
CA GLN A 133 5.44 -3.19 7.24
C GLN A 133 6.65 -3.92 6.64
N THR A 134 7.78 -3.90 7.35
CA THR A 134 9.05 -4.52 6.91
C THR A 134 8.88 -6.03 6.72
N TYR A 135 8.23 -6.70 7.67
CA TYR A 135 7.95 -8.12 7.58
C TYR A 135 7.03 -8.44 6.39
N ALA A 136 5.95 -7.68 6.20
CA ALA A 136 5.03 -7.91 5.08
C ALA A 136 5.71 -7.72 3.72
N GLU A 137 6.57 -6.71 3.58
CA GLU A 137 7.36 -6.49 2.36
C GLU A 137 8.32 -7.66 2.07
N TRP A 138 9.10 -8.07 3.09
CA TRP A 138 10.01 -9.20 2.98
C TRP A 138 9.27 -10.49 2.64
N ARG A 139 8.17 -10.77 3.35
CA ARG A 139 7.42 -12.02 3.21
C ARG A 139 6.76 -12.14 1.85
N ALA A 140 6.17 -11.05 1.34
CA ALA A 140 5.63 -11.00 -0.02
C ALA A 140 6.71 -11.30 -1.07
N TRP A 141 7.91 -10.73 -0.91
CA TRP A 141 9.04 -10.97 -1.81
C TRP A 141 9.56 -12.41 -1.75
N ASP A 142 9.73 -12.98 -0.55
CA ASP A 142 10.23 -14.35 -0.38
C ASP A 142 9.27 -15.37 -1.01
N ILE A 143 7.97 -15.24 -0.75
CA ILE A 143 6.95 -16.13 -1.36
C ILE A 143 6.96 -16.00 -2.88
N ALA A 144 6.91 -14.78 -3.41
CA ALA A 144 6.89 -14.56 -4.86
C ALA A 144 8.15 -15.11 -5.55
N THR A 145 9.33 -14.91 -4.95
CA THR A 145 10.61 -15.39 -5.47
C THR A 145 10.69 -16.91 -5.41
N ALA A 146 10.24 -17.52 -4.32
CA ALA A 146 10.23 -18.97 -4.17
C ALA A 146 9.34 -19.64 -5.22
N MET A 147 8.15 -19.09 -5.44
CA MET A 147 7.22 -19.57 -6.47
C MET A 147 7.80 -19.48 -7.88
N GLN A 148 8.45 -18.37 -8.22
CA GLN A 148 9.10 -18.20 -9.53
C GLN A 148 10.24 -19.21 -9.75
N ALA A 149 10.96 -19.56 -8.69
CA ALA A 149 12.03 -20.55 -8.73
C ALA A 149 11.55 -22.00 -8.57
N GLY A 150 10.24 -22.26 -8.41
CA GLY A 150 9.70 -23.60 -8.16
C GLY A 150 10.16 -24.22 -6.84
N ARG A 151 10.63 -23.40 -5.88
CA ARG A 151 11.09 -23.83 -4.55
C ARG A 151 10.03 -23.53 -3.48
N ALA A 152 10.12 -24.19 -2.34
CA ALA A 152 9.36 -23.76 -1.16
C ALA A 152 9.91 -22.42 -0.62
N PRO A 153 9.04 -21.47 -0.22
CA PRO A 153 9.46 -20.26 0.48
C PRO A 153 10.01 -20.58 1.86
N SER A 154 10.73 -19.62 2.44
CA SER A 154 11.33 -19.76 3.77
C SER A 154 10.21 -19.94 4.81
N ALA A 155 10.43 -20.72 5.87
CA ALA A 155 9.47 -20.86 6.97
C ALA A 155 9.61 -19.69 7.94
#